data_AF-A0A8J9X4F5-F1
#
_entry.id   AF-A0A8J9X4F5-F1
#
_cell.length_a   1.000
_cell.length_b   1.000
_cell.length_c   1.000
_cell.angle_alpha   90.00
_cell.angle_beta   90.00
_cell.angle_gamma   90.00
#
_symmetry.space_group_name_H-M   'P 1'
#
loop_
_entity.id
_entity.type
_entity.pdbx_description
1 polymer ?
#
loop_
_entity_poly.entity_id
_entity_poly.type
_entity_poly.pdbx_seq_one_letter_code
_entity_poly.pdbx_strand_id
1 'polypeptide(L)'
;YNVVRRVRELDLLGKTADQGILSKLEAQGLSLEKIEQILPALEKAGALSLVGNNQQLLVNGLAPVVIEGAPILLPLVSAAIGAGPSAFFAAAATSGAIEFYLLANNVEIPLIGLPAGVLFGLLLVPLTLASAGAGIALASLKD
;
A
#
# COMPACT_ATOMS: atom_id res chain seq x y z
N TYR A 1 5.35 17.40 -8.35
CA TYR A 1 4.33 16.51 -8.93
C TYR A 1 2.94 16.97 -8.48
N ASN A 2 1.96 17.16 -9.37
CA ASN A 2 0.62 17.63 -8.97
C ASN A 2 -0.32 16.44 -8.82
N VAL A 3 -0.45 15.95 -7.57
CA VAL A 3 -1.26 14.78 -7.21
C VAL A 3 -2.72 14.96 -7.62
N VAL A 4 -3.33 16.11 -7.27
CA VAL A 4 -4.76 16.36 -7.51
C VAL A 4 -5.07 16.36 -8.99
N ARG A 5 -4.25 17.04 -9.79
CA ARG A 5 -4.40 17.05 -11.25
C ARG A 5 -4.29 15.64 -11.80
N ARG A 6 -3.30 14.86 -11.34
CA ARG A 6 -3.04 13.54 -11.93
C ARG A 6 -4.06 12.48 -11.53
N VAL A 7 -4.53 12.49 -10.28
CA VAL A 7 -5.64 11.67 -9.80
C VAL A 7 -6.89 11.88 -10.66
N ARG A 8 -7.17 13.14 -11.05
CA ARG A 8 -8.27 13.49 -11.95
C ARG A 8 -8.03 13.00 -13.37
N GLU A 9 -6.86 13.25 -13.94
CA GLU A 9 -6.54 12.84 -15.32
C GLU A 9 -6.59 11.32 -15.52
N LEU A 10 -6.22 10.55 -14.50
CA LEU A 10 -6.27 9.09 -14.51
C LEU A 10 -7.62 8.52 -14.07
N ASP A 11 -8.55 9.39 -13.68
CA ASP A 11 -9.86 9.05 -13.12
C ASP A 11 -9.78 8.00 -12.01
N LEU A 12 -8.84 8.18 -11.06
CA LEU A 12 -8.57 7.15 -10.06
C LEU A 12 -9.74 6.96 -9.08
N LEU A 13 -10.49 8.03 -8.79
CA LEU A 13 -11.68 7.93 -7.93
C LEU A 13 -12.81 7.18 -8.63
N GLY A 14 -13.06 7.47 -9.92
CA GLY A 14 -14.00 6.72 -10.74
C GLY A 14 -13.63 5.24 -10.81
N LYS A 15 -12.37 4.93 -11.14
CA LYS A 15 -11.86 3.56 -11.15
C LYS A 15 -11.95 2.85 -9.80
N THR A 16 -11.73 3.56 -8.70
CA THR A 16 -11.87 2.98 -7.35
C THR A 16 -13.33 2.60 -7.08
N ALA A 17 -14.28 3.44 -7.49
CA ALA A 17 -15.70 3.18 -7.40
C ALA A 17 -16.15 2.03 -8.32
N ASP A 18 -15.72 2.03 -9.58
CA ASP A 18 -16.02 0.98 -10.58
C ASP A 18 -15.52 -0.40 -10.13
N GLN A 19 -14.39 -0.43 -9.44
CA GLN A 19 -13.83 -1.66 -8.88
C GLN A 19 -14.54 -2.11 -7.59
N GLY A 20 -15.53 -1.36 -7.10
CA GLY A 20 -16.29 -1.68 -5.90
C GLY A 20 -15.44 -1.78 -4.63
N ILE A 21 -14.32 -1.05 -4.57
CA ILE A 21 -13.34 -1.20 -3.48
C ILE A 21 -13.99 -0.91 -2.12
N LEU A 22 -14.78 0.16 -2.02
CA LEU A 22 -15.48 0.52 -0.78
C LEU A 22 -16.44 -0.58 -0.34
N SER A 23 -17.31 -1.07 -1.23
CA SER A 23 -18.27 -2.13 -0.92
C SER A 23 -17.58 -3.44 -0.52
N LYS A 24 -16.43 -3.75 -1.12
CA LYS A 24 -15.63 -4.93 -0.74
C LYS A 24 -14.97 -4.76 0.63
N LEU A 25 -14.48 -3.56 0.96
CA LEU A 25 -13.94 -3.27 2.29
C LEU A 25 -15.02 -3.37 3.37
N GLU A 26 -16.21 -2.83 3.10
CA GLU A 26 -17.38 -2.97 3.97
C GLU A 26 -17.78 -4.44 4.16
N ALA A 27 -17.76 -5.24 3.08
CA ALA A 27 -17.99 -6.68 3.15
C ALA A 27 -16.92 -7.45 3.94
N GLN A 28 -15.69 -6.91 4.04
CA GLN A 28 -14.65 -7.41 4.94
C GLN A 28 -14.73 -6.80 6.35
N GLY A 29 -15.83 -6.10 6.66
CA GLY A 29 -16.09 -5.55 7.98
C GLY A 29 -15.44 -4.20 8.25
N LEU A 30 -14.82 -3.54 7.25
CA LEU A 30 -14.26 -2.18 7.38
C LEU A 30 -15.27 -1.14 6.89
N SER A 31 -16.24 -0.80 7.74
CA SER A 31 -17.19 0.29 7.48
C SER A 31 -16.59 1.66 7.75
N LEU A 32 -17.22 2.72 7.24
CA LEU A 32 -16.87 4.10 7.55
C LEU A 32 -16.86 4.37 9.07
N GLU A 33 -17.86 3.85 9.80
CA GLU A 33 -17.92 3.96 11.25
C GLU A 33 -16.71 3.32 11.93
N LYS A 34 -16.30 2.11 11.50
CA LYS A 34 -15.09 1.48 12.05
C LYS A 34 -13.83 2.26 11.71
N ILE A 35 -13.74 2.85 10.52
CA ILE A 35 -12.61 3.72 10.15
C ILE A 35 -12.53 4.89 11.14
N GLU A 36 -13.64 5.57 11.43
CA GLU A 36 -13.68 6.67 12.40
C GLU A 36 -13.25 6.21 13.80
N GLN A 37 -13.62 5.01 14.23
CA GLN A 37 -13.19 4.42 15.50
C GLN A 37 -11.68 4.07 15.53
N ILE A 38 -11.09 3.75 14.38
CA ILE A 38 -9.67 3.41 14.24
C ILE A 38 -8.79 4.66 14.18
N LEU A 39 -9.30 5.80 13.68
CA LEU A 39 -8.52 7.05 13.56
C LEU A 39 -7.81 7.47 14.86
N PRO A 40 -8.44 7.46 16.05
CA PRO A 40 -7.76 7.76 17.32
C PRO A 40 -6.64 6.79 17.65
N ALA A 41 -6.77 5.51 17.30
CA ALA A 41 -5.73 4.51 17.52
C ALA A 41 -4.53 4.75 16.58
N LEU A 42 -4.80 5.12 15.32
CA LEU A 42 -3.77 5.50 14.35
C LEU A 42 -3.03 6.78 14.76
N GLU A 43 -3.74 7.75 15.33
CA GLU A 43 -3.14 8.97 15.90
C GLU A 43 -2.22 8.61 17.08
N LYS A 44 -2.69 7.80 18.03
CA LYS A 44 -1.89 7.34 19.19
C LYS A 44 -0.67 6.51 18.78
N ALA A 45 -0.80 5.72 17.71
CA ALA A 45 0.30 4.95 17.13
C ALA A 45 1.28 5.84 16.32
N GLY A 46 0.99 7.13 16.16
CA GLY A 46 1.82 8.08 15.43
C GLY A 46 1.75 7.90 13.91
N ALA A 47 0.86 7.06 13.38
CA ALA A 47 0.76 6.78 11.95
C ALA A 47 0.34 8.03 11.16
N LEU A 48 -0.65 8.77 11.66
CA LEU A 48 -1.12 10.01 11.04
C LEU A 48 -0.06 11.12 11.10
N SER A 49 0.60 11.27 12.26
CA SER A 49 1.74 12.18 12.42
C SER A 49 2.91 11.81 11.49
N LEU A 50 3.19 10.51 11.28
CA LEU A 50 4.23 10.07 10.36
C LEU A 50 3.90 10.45 8.92
N VAL A 51 2.66 10.26 8.47
CA VAL A 51 2.22 10.70 7.14
C VAL A 51 2.28 12.22 7.02
N GLY A 52 1.77 12.95 8.02
CA GLY A 52 1.74 14.41 8.06
C GLY A 52 3.14 15.04 8.01
N ASN A 53 4.08 14.52 8.80
CA ASN A 53 5.45 15.04 8.89
C ASN A 53 6.30 14.67 7.67
N ASN A 54 5.93 13.62 6.93
CA ASN A 54 6.68 13.15 5.76
C ASN A 54 5.98 13.45 4.43
N GLN A 55 4.98 14.34 4.40
CA GLN A 55 4.20 14.66 3.19
C GLN A 55 5.08 14.97 1.99
N GLN A 56 6.16 15.73 2.16
CA GLN A 56 7.06 16.09 1.06
C GLN A 56 7.79 14.88 0.47
N LEU A 57 8.22 13.94 1.32
CA LEU A 57 8.84 12.68 0.89
C LEU A 57 7.83 11.76 0.21
N LEU A 58 6.60 11.69 0.73
CA LEU A 58 5.53 10.88 0.15
C LEU A 58 5.11 11.43 -1.22
N VAL A 59 4.92 12.75 -1.34
CA VAL A 59 4.48 13.40 -2.58
C VAL A 59 5.55 13.38 -3.68
N ASN A 60 6.83 13.54 -3.32
CA ASN A 60 7.90 13.57 -4.31
C ASN A 60 8.53 12.20 -4.59
N GLY A 61 8.54 11.30 -3.60
CA GLY A 61 9.12 9.97 -3.72
C GLY A 61 8.12 8.92 -4.20
N LEU A 62 7.02 8.74 -3.47
CA LEU A 62 6.10 7.62 -3.70
C LEU A 62 4.93 7.96 -4.61
N ALA A 63 4.40 9.18 -4.53
CA ALA A 63 3.19 9.56 -5.24
C ALA A 63 3.27 9.36 -6.77
N PRO A 64 4.40 9.64 -7.47
CA PRO A 64 4.52 9.35 -8.90
C PRO A 64 4.33 7.87 -9.20
N VAL A 65 4.97 6.98 -8.44
CA VAL A 65 4.90 5.52 -8.65
C VAL A 65 3.49 5.00 -8.32
N VAL A 66 2.93 5.40 -7.18
CA VAL A 66 1.62 4.92 -6.73
C VAL A 66 0.49 5.42 -7.62
N ILE A 67 0.49 6.69 -8.02
CA ILE A 67 -0.61 7.27 -8.79
C ILE A 67 -0.53 6.86 -10.26
N GLU A 68 0.64 6.85 -10.89
CA GLU A 68 0.77 6.39 -12.28
C GLU A 68 0.58 4.87 -12.39
N GLY A 69 0.96 4.11 -11.36
CA GLY A 69 0.73 2.67 -11.27
C GLY A 69 -0.70 2.28 -10.88
N ALA A 70 -1.47 3.19 -10.27
CA ALA A 70 -2.81 2.93 -9.75
C ALA A 70 -3.77 2.28 -10.77
N PRO A 71 -3.81 2.66 -12.06
CA PRO A 71 -4.69 1.98 -13.03
C PRO A 71 -4.47 0.47 -13.14
N ILE A 72 -3.25 -0.02 -12.91
CA ILE A 72 -2.88 -1.44 -12.92
C ILE A 72 -3.05 -2.04 -11.51
N LEU A 73 -2.72 -1.28 -10.47
CA LEU A 73 -2.76 -1.75 -9.08
C LEU A 73 -4.19 -1.81 -8.51
N LEU A 74 -5.09 -0.91 -8.90
CA LEU A 74 -6.46 -0.84 -8.37
C LEU A 74 -7.25 -2.15 -8.59
N PRO A 75 -7.24 -2.79 -9.78
CA PRO A 75 -7.85 -4.10 -9.96
C PRO A 75 -7.23 -5.17 -9.04
N LEU A 76 -5.91 -5.17 -8.86
CA LEU A 76 -5.21 -6.13 -8.00
C LEU A 76 -5.57 -5.94 -6.52
N VAL A 77 -5.61 -4.69 -6.06
CA VAL A 77 -6.05 -4.34 -4.70
C VAL A 77 -7.51 -4.74 -4.50
N SER A 78 -8.38 -4.44 -5.46
CA SER A 78 -9.80 -4.85 -5.42
C SER A 78 -9.98 -6.38 -5.37
N ALA A 79 -9.15 -7.12 -6.11
CA ALA A 79 -9.12 -8.58 -6.05
C ALA A 79 -8.61 -9.09 -4.69
N ALA A 80 -7.53 -8.49 -4.16
CA ALA A 80 -6.97 -8.84 -2.86
C ALA A 80 -7.96 -8.59 -1.71
N ILE A 81 -8.67 -7.47 -1.71
CA ILE A 81 -9.74 -7.19 -0.73
C ILE A 81 -10.85 -8.25 -0.83
N GLY A 82 -11.24 -8.64 -2.04
CA GLY A 82 -12.23 -9.69 -2.25
C GLY A 82 -11.78 -11.07 -1.72
N ALA A 83 -10.49 -11.39 -1.86
CA ALA A 83 -9.90 -12.62 -1.31
C ALA A 83 -9.71 -12.57 0.22
N GLY A 84 -9.67 -11.37 0.80
CA GLY A 84 -9.59 -11.15 2.23
C GLY A 84 -8.16 -11.16 2.78
N PRO A 85 -7.98 -11.39 4.10
CA PRO A 85 -6.71 -11.22 4.79
C PRO A 85 -5.53 -12.01 4.21
N SER A 86 -5.79 -13.22 3.71
CA SER A 86 -4.75 -14.13 3.18
C SER A 86 -4.03 -13.54 1.97
N ALA A 87 -4.72 -12.79 1.11
CA ALA A 87 -4.09 -12.16 -0.05
C ALA A 87 -3.08 -11.09 0.37
N PHE A 88 -3.38 -10.34 1.42
CA PHE A 88 -2.48 -9.34 1.98
C PHE A 88 -1.30 -9.95 2.72
N PHE A 89 -1.49 -11.06 3.44
CA PHE A 89 -0.38 -11.82 4.01
C PHE A 89 0.52 -12.44 2.94
N ALA A 90 -0.07 -12.95 1.84
CA ALA A 90 0.69 -13.47 0.71
C ALA A 90 1.52 -12.37 0.04
N ALA A 91 0.93 -11.17 -0.15
CA ALA A 91 1.63 -10.01 -0.66
C ALA A 91 2.81 -9.62 0.24
N ALA A 92 2.59 -9.55 1.56
CA ALA A 92 3.63 -9.23 2.54
C ALA A 92 4.77 -10.27 2.55
N ALA A 93 4.43 -11.56 2.56
CA ALA A 93 5.41 -12.63 2.52
C ALA A 93 6.23 -12.59 1.23
N THR A 94 5.59 -12.32 0.10
CA THR A 94 6.25 -12.24 -1.20
C THR A 94 7.18 -11.03 -1.28
N SER A 95 6.70 -9.83 -0.93
CA SER A 95 7.53 -8.62 -0.96
C SER A 95 8.70 -8.71 0.02
N GLY A 96 8.47 -9.26 1.22
CA GLY A 96 9.52 -9.47 2.22
C GLY A 96 10.55 -10.52 1.77
N ALA A 97 10.12 -11.60 1.12
CA ALA A 97 11.02 -12.62 0.59
C ALA A 97 11.89 -12.08 -0.55
N ILE A 98 11.32 -11.28 -1.45
CA ILE A 98 12.07 -10.62 -2.53
C ILE A 98 13.13 -9.69 -1.94
N GLU A 99 12.75 -8.85 -0.97
CA GLU A 99 13.68 -7.93 -0.30
C GLU A 99 14.84 -8.69 0.37
N PHE A 100 14.51 -9.72 1.16
CA PHE A 100 15.51 -10.56 1.82
C PHE A 100 16.44 -11.23 0.81
N TYR A 101 15.91 -11.76 -0.29
CA TYR A 101 16.72 -12.37 -1.35
C TYR A 101 17.70 -11.37 -1.97
N LEU A 102 17.25 -10.15 -2.28
CA LEU A 102 18.08 -9.11 -2.88
C LEU A 102 19.22 -8.67 -1.96
N LEU A 103 18.93 -8.51 -0.66
CA LEU A 103 19.91 -8.16 0.37
C LEU A 103 20.89 -9.31 0.64
N ALA A 104 20.40 -10.53 0.88
CA ALA A 104 21.22 -11.68 1.25
C ALA A 104 22.19 -12.10 0.14
N ASN A 105 21.83 -11.88 -1.13
CA ASN A 105 22.65 -12.23 -2.28
C ASN A 105 23.45 -11.05 -2.84
N ASN A 106 23.43 -9.88 -2.19
CA ASN A 106 24.10 -8.65 -2.66
C ASN A 106 23.83 -8.38 -4.15
N VAL A 107 22.58 -8.52 -4.58
CA VAL A 107 22.21 -8.34 -5.99
C VAL A 107 22.47 -6.88 -6.36
N GLU A 108 23.31 -6.62 -7.35
CA GLU A 108 23.60 -5.27 -7.83
C GLU A 108 22.86 -4.99 -9.14
N ILE A 109 22.41 -3.75 -9.33
CA ILE A 109 21.84 -3.31 -10.60
C ILE A 109 23.01 -2.94 -11.55
N PRO A 110 23.25 -3.69 -12.64
CA PRO A 110 24.46 -3.55 -13.46
C PRO A 110 24.63 -2.18 -14.12
N LEU A 111 23.51 -1.47 -14.34
CA LEU A 111 23.46 -0.16 -15.00
C LEU A 111 23.91 1.00 -14.09
N ILE A 112 23.79 0.85 -12.77
CA ILE A 112 23.98 1.95 -11.80
C ILE A 112 24.87 1.58 -10.60
N GLY A 113 25.35 0.33 -10.53
CA GLY A 113 26.32 -0.11 -9.50
C GLY A 113 25.82 0.00 -8.07
N LEU A 114 24.49 0.01 -7.88
CA LEU A 114 23.85 0.17 -6.58
C LEU A 114 23.23 -1.17 -6.13
N PRO A 115 23.27 -1.49 -4.83
CA PRO A 115 22.59 -2.67 -4.31
C PRO A 115 21.09 -2.60 -4.61
N ALA A 116 20.58 -3.61 -5.32
CA ALA A 116 19.19 -3.74 -5.68
C ALA A 116 18.30 -3.81 -4.43
N GLY A 117 18.77 -4.46 -3.35
CA GLY A 117 18.07 -4.48 -2.06
C GLY A 117 17.88 -3.08 -1.48
N VAL A 118 18.87 -2.20 -1.56
CA VAL A 118 18.72 -0.82 -1.05
C VAL A 118 17.75 -0.01 -1.91
N LEU A 119 17.82 -0.17 -3.23
CA LEU A 119 16.97 0.57 -4.16
C LEU A 119 15.51 0.11 -4.14
N PHE A 120 15.29 -1.20 -4.23
CA PHE A 120 13.95 -1.76 -4.17
C PHE A 120 13.40 -1.78 -2.75
N GLY A 121 14.24 -1.80 -1.71
CA GLY A 121 13.83 -1.71 -0.32
C GLY A 121 13.03 -0.44 0.00
N LEU A 122 13.27 0.66 -0.72
CA LEU A 122 12.44 1.88 -0.62
C LEU A 122 10.97 1.65 -1.00
N LEU A 123 10.68 0.62 -1.79
CA LEU A 123 9.32 0.22 -2.18
C LEU A 123 8.87 -1.05 -1.45
N LEU A 124 9.72 -2.08 -1.41
CA LEU A 124 9.41 -3.42 -0.89
C LEU A 124 9.22 -3.41 0.62
N VAL A 125 9.98 -2.62 1.38
CA VAL A 125 9.81 -2.53 2.84
C VAL A 125 8.46 -1.87 3.18
N PRO A 126 8.12 -0.67 2.65
CA PRO A 126 6.79 -0.10 2.88
C PRO A 126 5.65 -0.99 2.40
N LEU A 127 5.82 -1.66 1.25
CA LEU A 127 4.79 -2.57 0.71
C LEU A 127 4.57 -3.78 1.61
N THR A 128 5.63 -4.36 2.16
CA THR A 128 5.56 -5.47 3.11
C THR A 128 4.80 -5.07 4.37
N LEU A 129 5.17 -3.93 4.96
CA LEU A 129 4.54 -3.43 6.18
C LEU A 129 3.07 -3.05 5.95
N ALA A 130 2.77 -2.36 4.84
CA ALA A 130 1.41 -1.98 4.49
C ALA A 130 0.54 -3.21 4.23
N SER A 131 1.06 -4.22 3.53
CA SER A 131 0.33 -5.46 3.25
C SER A 131 0.11 -6.29 4.51
N ALA A 132 1.13 -6.44 5.38
CA ALA A 132 0.98 -7.14 6.65
C ALA A 132 -0.04 -6.42 7.56
N GLY A 133 0.05 -5.09 7.66
CA GLY A 133 -0.90 -4.28 8.42
C GLY A 133 -2.32 -4.39 7.90
N ALA A 134 -2.52 -4.35 6.58
CA ALA A 134 -3.83 -4.57 5.96
C ALA A 134 -4.37 -5.99 6.22
N GLY A 135 -3.51 -7.02 6.16
CA GLY A 135 -3.88 -8.39 6.49
C GLY A 135 -4.34 -8.53 7.94
N ILE A 136 -3.58 -7.98 8.89
CA ILE A 136 -3.93 -7.97 10.32
C ILE A 136 -5.24 -7.22 10.55
N ALA A 137 -5.38 -6.02 9.97
CA ALA A 137 -6.58 -5.21 10.12
C ALA A 137 -7.81 -5.95 9.61
N LEU A 138 -7.77 -6.46 8.37
CA LEU A 138 -8.89 -7.21 7.80
C LEU A 138 -9.19 -8.51 8.57
N ALA A 139 -8.17 -9.19 9.10
CA ALA A 139 -8.36 -10.37 9.93
C ALA A 139 -9.09 -10.05 11.24
N SER A 140 -8.69 -8.96 11.91
CA SER A 140 -9.30 -8.50 13.17
C SER A 140 -10.74 -8.00 13.02
N LEU A 141 -11.18 -7.75 11.78
CA LEU A 141 -12.53 -7.28 11.46
C LEU A 141 -13.48 -8.41 11.11
N LYS A 142 -12.97 -9.64 10.92
CA LYS A 142 -13.71 -10.82 10.46
C LYS A 142 -14.22 -11.70 11.62
N ASP A 143 -14.27 -11.15 12.83
CA ASP A 143 -14.91 -11.74 14.01
C ASP A 143 -16.39 -11.36 14.11
#